data_AF-A0A2N8ZLP5-F1
#
_entry.id   AF-A0A2N8ZLP5-F1
#
_cell.length_a   1.000
_cell.length_b   1.000
_cell.length_c   1.000
_cell.angle_alpha   90.00
_cell.angle_beta   90.00
_cell.angle_gamma   90.00
#
_symmetry.space_group_name_H-M   'P 1'
#
loop_
_entity.id
_entity.type
_entity.pdbx_description
1 polymer ?
#
loop_
_entity_poly.entity_id
_entity_poly.type
_entity_poly.pdbx_seq_one_letter_code
_entity_poly.pdbx_strand_id
1 'polypeptide(L)'
;MQALYSQSLKNQSVLVPYKLYFDCLNLILRLITELLRTIGGFMATARLDIRLDEEIKAKAEKASALLGLKSLTEYVVRLMDEDSTQVISEHESITVEANVFDQFMIACDEAKAPNKALLEAAAFTKSGEFK
;
A
#
# COMPACT_ATOMS: atom_id res chain seq x y z
N MET A 1 4.71 -40.69 -5.76
CA MET A 1 4.23 -39.30 -5.62
C MET A 1 4.00 -38.55 -6.95
N GLN A 2 4.09 -39.19 -8.12
CA GLN A 2 3.88 -38.50 -9.41
C GLN A 2 2.46 -38.64 -10.00
N ALA A 3 1.60 -39.49 -9.43
CA ALA A 3 0.27 -39.77 -9.97
C ALA A 3 -0.82 -38.76 -9.56
N LEU A 4 -0.60 -37.95 -8.52
CA LEU A 4 -1.58 -36.95 -8.04
C LEU A 4 -1.46 -35.59 -8.76
N TYR A 5 -0.33 -35.30 -9.40
CA TYR A 5 -0.11 -34.03 -10.10
C TYR A 5 -0.82 -33.97 -11.47
N SER A 6 -1.04 -35.14 -12.09
CA SER A 6 -1.66 -35.26 -13.41
C SER A 6 -3.17 -34.98 -13.43
N GLN A 7 -3.87 -35.00 -12.28
CA GLN A 7 -5.31 -34.74 -12.24
C GLN A 7 -5.67 -33.26 -12.07
N SER A 8 -4.71 -32.40 -11.67
CA SER A 8 -4.97 -30.97 -11.48
C SER A 8 -5.11 -30.18 -12.79
N LEU A 9 -4.53 -30.67 -13.89
CA LEU A 9 -4.51 -29.98 -15.19
C LEU A 9 -5.75 -30.26 -16.09
N LYS A 10 -6.81 -30.89 -15.56
CA LYS A 10 -8.06 -31.12 -16.31
C LYS A 10 -9.21 -30.16 -15.96
N ASN A 11 -9.01 -29.20 -15.06
CA ASN A 11 -10.07 -28.26 -14.66
C ASN A 11 -9.79 -26.81 -15.08
N GLN A 12 -9.50 -26.62 -16.37
CA GLN A 12 -9.31 -25.29 -16.97
C GLN A 12 -10.63 -24.52 -17.21
N SER A 13 -11.77 -25.07 -16.80
CA SER A 13 -13.10 -24.44 -16.87
C SER A 13 -13.51 -23.72 -15.58
N VAL A 14 -12.77 -23.87 -14.48
CA VAL A 14 -13.16 -23.31 -13.17
C VAL A 14 -12.37 -22.04 -12.81
N LEU A 15 -11.28 -21.71 -13.51
CA LEU A 15 -10.46 -20.51 -13.23
C LEU A 15 -11.00 -19.20 -13.82
N VAL A 16 -11.84 -19.28 -14.87
CA VAL A 16 -12.48 -18.13 -15.51
C VAL A 16 -13.47 -17.39 -14.57
N PRO A 17 -14.36 -18.06 -13.82
CA PRO A 17 -15.31 -17.38 -12.95
C PRO A 17 -14.64 -16.64 -11.78
N TYR A 18 -13.52 -17.13 -11.24
CA TYR A 18 -12.81 -16.43 -10.15
C TYR A 18 -12.17 -15.13 -10.61
N LYS A 19 -11.67 -15.06 -11.85
CA LYS A 19 -11.06 -13.84 -12.39
C LYS A 19 -12.10 -12.74 -12.60
N LEU A 20 -13.25 -13.08 -13.21
CA LEU A 20 -14.38 -12.16 -13.33
C LEU A 20 -14.93 -11.71 -11.96
N TYR A 21 -15.02 -12.63 -11.00
CA TYR A 21 -15.49 -12.30 -9.65
C TYR A 21 -14.52 -11.37 -8.92
N PHE A 22 -13.22 -11.58 -9.07
CA PHE A 22 -12.18 -10.73 -8.48
C PHE A 22 -12.14 -9.35 -9.15
N ASP A 23 -12.32 -9.27 -10.47
CA ASP A 23 -12.40 -8.01 -11.21
C ASP A 23 -13.66 -7.22 -10.84
N CYS A 24 -14.82 -7.90 -10.73
CA CYS A 24 -16.06 -7.29 -10.23
C CYS A 24 -15.90 -6.82 -8.78
N LEU A 25 -15.27 -7.60 -7.90
CA LEU A 25 -15.05 -7.24 -6.51
C LEU A 25 -14.14 -6.01 -6.39
N ASN A 26 -13.07 -5.93 -7.18
CA ASN A 26 -12.20 -4.76 -7.24
C ASN A 26 -12.92 -3.53 -7.82
N LEU A 27 -13.77 -3.71 -8.83
CA LEU A 27 -14.57 -2.64 -9.39
C LEU A 27 -15.59 -2.12 -8.38
N ILE A 28 -16.25 -3.02 -7.65
CA ILE A 28 -17.19 -2.70 -6.56
C ILE A 28 -16.46 -2.00 -5.41
N LEU A 29 -15.29 -2.50 -4.99
CA LEU A 29 -14.49 -1.87 -3.95
C LEU A 29 -14.08 -0.46 -4.34
N ARG A 30 -13.64 -0.26 -5.59
CA ARG A 30 -13.26 1.06 -6.14
C ARG A 30 -14.45 2.02 -6.20
N LEU A 31 -15.63 1.53 -6.61
CA LEU A 31 -16.88 2.30 -6.60
C LEU A 31 -17.33 2.66 -5.18
N ILE A 32 -17.18 1.76 -4.21
CA ILE A 32 -17.52 2.01 -2.81
C ILE A 32 -16.56 3.04 -2.20
N THR A 33 -15.25 2.96 -2.47
CA THR A 33 -14.28 3.96 -2.01
C THR A 33 -14.58 5.34 -2.58
N GLU A 34 -14.88 5.44 -3.88
CA GLU A 34 -15.28 6.70 -4.52
C GLU A 34 -16.60 7.26 -3.99
N LEU A 35 -17.58 6.37 -3.74
CA LEU A 35 -18.84 6.76 -3.12
C LEU A 35 -18.59 7.29 -1.70
N LEU A 36 -17.86 6.55 -0.86
CA LEU A 36 -17.51 6.96 0.51
C LEU A 36 -16.74 8.29 0.54
N ARG A 37 -15.83 8.51 -0.42
CA ARG A 37 -15.13 9.79 -0.62
C ARG A 37 -16.07 10.94 -0.96
N THR A 38 -17.20 10.65 -1.61
CA THR A 38 -18.18 11.65 -2.05
C THR A 38 -19.23 11.98 -0.96
N ILE A 39 -19.68 10.98 -0.20
CA ILE A 39 -20.66 11.17 0.92
C ILE A 39 -19.98 11.59 2.22
N GLY A 40 -18.74 11.18 2.46
CA GLY A 40 -17.92 11.64 3.57
C GLY A 40 -17.32 13.00 3.24
N GLY A 41 -18.13 14.07 3.25
CA GLY A 41 -17.64 15.44 3.21
C GLY A 41 -16.59 15.61 4.32
N PHE A 42 -15.32 15.67 3.92
CA PHE A 42 -14.15 15.71 4.80
C PHE A 42 -14.22 17.01 5.61
N MET A 43 -14.72 16.96 6.84
CA MET A 43 -14.53 18.07 7.78
C MET A 43 -13.08 18.06 8.24
N ALA A 44 -12.18 18.53 7.38
CA ALA A 44 -10.78 18.73 7.72
C ALA A 44 -10.68 19.78 8.84
N THR A 45 -10.32 19.34 10.05
CA THR A 45 -10.13 20.21 11.22
C THR A 45 -8.71 20.76 11.30
N ALA A 46 -7.74 20.09 10.67
CA ALA A 46 -6.36 20.51 10.56
C ALA A 46 -6.19 21.56 9.45
N ARG A 47 -5.34 22.57 9.71
CA ARG A 47 -5.04 23.65 8.77
C ARG A 47 -3.63 23.52 8.23
N LEU A 48 -3.46 23.91 6.98
CA LEU A 48 -2.18 23.97 6.29
C LEU A 48 -2.05 25.35 5.64
N ASP A 49 -1.11 26.15 6.13
CA ASP A 49 -0.82 27.48 5.60
C ASP A 49 0.36 27.42 4.63
N ILE A 50 0.13 27.74 3.35
CA ILE A 50 1.15 27.71 2.30
C ILE A 50 1.27 29.09 1.65
N ARG A 51 2.51 29.50 1.36
CA ARG A 51 2.79 30.63 0.48
C ARG A 51 3.18 30.09 -0.89
N LEU A 52 2.55 30.60 -1.93
CA LEU A 52 2.79 30.22 -3.32
C LEU A 52 3.19 31.44 -4.12
N ASP A 53 4.13 31.25 -5.04
CA ASP A 53 4.38 32.22 -6.10
C ASP A 53 3.17 32.25 -7.06
N GLU A 54 2.93 33.42 -7.66
CA GLU A 54 1.75 33.64 -8.52
C GLU A 54 1.68 32.64 -9.69
N GLU A 55 2.83 32.31 -10.28
CA GLU A 55 2.90 31.33 -11.38
C GLU A 55 2.46 29.93 -10.94
N ILE A 56 2.86 29.51 -9.74
CA ILE A 56 2.53 28.18 -9.20
C ILE A 56 1.02 28.13 -8.89
N LYS A 57 0.50 29.19 -8.27
CA LYS A 57 -0.92 29.33 -7.99
C LYS A 57 -1.76 29.26 -9.27
N ALA A 58 -1.40 30.01 -10.30
CA ALA A 58 -2.10 30.03 -11.57
C ALA A 58 -2.12 28.65 -12.25
N LYS A 59 -1.01 27.91 -12.21
CA LYS A 59 -0.95 26.52 -12.73
C LYS A 59 -1.87 25.59 -11.95
N ALA A 60 -1.87 25.68 -10.62
CA ALA A 60 -2.70 24.84 -9.77
C ALA A 60 -4.20 25.14 -9.92
N GLU A 61 -4.59 26.41 -10.06
CA GLU A 61 -5.97 26.82 -10.35
C GLU A 61 -6.44 26.36 -11.73
N LYS A 62 -5.56 26.43 -12.75
CA LYS A 62 -5.87 25.88 -14.07
C LYS A 62 -6.07 24.36 -14.01
N ALA A 63 -5.20 23.65 -13.28
CA ALA A 63 -5.31 22.20 -13.12
C ALA A 63 -6.61 21.81 -12.38
N SER A 64 -6.96 22.52 -11.30
CA SER A 64 -8.19 22.26 -10.54
C SER A 64 -9.44 22.46 -11.42
N ALA A 65 -9.48 23.53 -12.21
CA ALA A 65 -10.57 23.80 -13.15
C ALA A 65 -10.68 22.72 -14.24
N LEU A 66 -9.56 22.27 -14.81
CA LEU A 66 -9.55 21.20 -15.82
C LEU A 66 -10.03 19.86 -15.27
N LEU A 67 -9.80 19.60 -13.99
CA LEU A 67 -10.23 18.38 -13.30
C LEU A 67 -11.65 18.48 -12.73
N GLY A 68 -12.33 19.62 -12.91
CA GLY A 68 -13.69 19.85 -12.42
C GLY A 68 -13.80 19.94 -10.90
N LEU A 69 -12.72 20.28 -10.21
CA LEU A 69 -12.70 20.42 -8.75
C LEU A 69 -13.30 21.76 -8.33
N LYS A 70 -13.91 21.80 -7.15
CA LYS A 70 -14.67 22.97 -6.68
C LYS A 70 -13.77 24.10 -6.19
N SER A 71 -12.53 23.78 -5.81
CA SER A 71 -11.58 24.76 -5.29
C SER A 71 -10.13 24.35 -5.47
N LEU A 72 -9.22 25.31 -5.37
CA LEU A 72 -7.78 25.08 -5.30
C LEU A 72 -7.42 24.21 -4.07
N THR A 73 -8.07 24.43 -2.93
CA THR A 73 -7.84 23.64 -1.71
C THR A 73 -8.15 22.17 -1.92
N GLU A 74 -9.26 21.85 -2.59
CA GLU A 74 -9.62 20.46 -2.91
C GLU A 74 -8.57 19.80 -3.81
N TYR A 75 -8.04 20.53 -4.79
CA TYR A 75 -6.95 20.05 -5.65
C TYR A 75 -5.67 19.76 -4.85
N VAL A 76 -5.25 20.69 -3.99
CA VAL A 76 -4.03 20.55 -3.19
C VAL A 76 -4.16 19.40 -2.19
N VAL A 77 -5.29 19.30 -1.48
CA VAL A 77 -5.52 18.21 -0.51
C VAL A 77 -5.52 16.86 -1.22
N ARG A 78 -6.17 16.74 -2.39
CA ARG A 78 -6.16 15.49 -3.16
C ARG A 78 -4.76 15.12 -3.61
N LEU A 79 -4.01 16.08 -4.16
CA LEU A 79 -2.64 15.84 -4.61
C LEU A 79 -1.73 15.40 -3.45
N MET A 80 -1.86 16.03 -2.29
CA MET A 80 -1.08 15.66 -1.10
C MET A 80 -1.44 14.27 -0.58
N ASP A 81 -2.71 13.89 -0.59
CA ASP A 81 -3.15 12.56 -0.17
C ASP A 81 -2.61 11.47 -1.11
N GLU A 82 -2.73 11.68 -2.43
CA GLU A 82 -2.23 10.76 -3.45
C GLU A 82 -0.71 10.61 -3.40
N ASP A 83 0.03 11.73 -3.37
CA ASP A 83 1.50 11.74 -3.34
C ASP A 83 2.04 11.14 -2.04
N SER A 84 1.49 11.54 -0.89
CA SER A 84 1.95 11.00 0.40
C SER A 84 1.68 9.51 0.54
N THR A 85 0.53 9.03 0.06
CA THR A 85 0.22 7.59 0.02
C THR A 85 1.24 6.82 -0.82
N GLN A 86 1.60 7.36 -1.99
CA GLN A 86 2.59 6.75 -2.86
C GLN A 86 3.98 6.72 -2.20
N VAL A 87 4.43 7.84 -1.66
CA VAL A 87 5.75 7.94 -0.99
C VAL A 87 5.85 7.00 0.21
N ILE A 88 4.79 6.91 1.03
CA ILE A 88 4.75 5.98 2.16
C ILE A 88 4.85 4.54 1.64
N SER A 89 4.04 4.18 0.63
CA SER A 89 4.07 2.84 0.04
C SER A 89 5.46 2.49 -0.49
N GLU A 90 6.17 3.41 -1.13
CA GLU A 90 7.50 3.16 -1.67
C GLU A 90 8.56 2.89 -0.58
N HIS A 91 8.42 3.49 0.59
CA HIS A 91 9.38 3.35 1.69
C HIS A 91 9.03 2.21 2.65
N GLU A 92 7.74 1.90 2.81
CA GLU A 92 7.26 0.83 3.69
C GLU A 92 7.10 -0.51 2.98
N SER A 93 7.08 -0.53 1.65
CA SER A 93 7.06 -1.78 0.88
C SER A 93 8.46 -2.20 0.45
N ILE A 94 8.74 -3.49 0.60
CA ILE A 94 9.91 -4.13 -0.01
C ILE A 94 9.37 -5.06 -1.09
N THR A 95 9.80 -4.83 -2.34
CA THR A 95 9.53 -5.80 -3.40
C THR A 95 10.52 -6.94 -3.26
N VAL A 96 10.01 -8.13 -2.93
CA VAL A 96 10.81 -9.34 -2.77
C VAL A 96 10.60 -10.28 -3.96
N GLU A 97 11.60 -11.11 -4.27
CA GLU A 97 11.43 -12.15 -5.28
C GLU A 97 10.33 -13.12 -4.86
N ALA A 98 9.63 -13.72 -5.84
CA ALA A 98 8.46 -14.57 -5.58
C ALA A 98 8.75 -15.77 -4.66
N ASN A 99 10.00 -16.22 -4.61
CA ASN A 99 10.46 -17.33 -3.77
C ASN A 99 10.90 -16.90 -2.35
N VAL A 100 10.96 -15.60 -2.04
CA VAL A 100 11.40 -15.12 -0.71
C VAL A 100 10.41 -15.53 0.37
N PHE A 101 9.12 -15.63 0.03
CA PHE A 101 8.13 -16.15 0.96
C PHE A 101 8.42 -17.62 1.32
N ASP A 102 8.73 -18.47 0.33
CA ASP A 102 9.08 -19.87 0.58
C ASP A 102 10.39 -19.99 1.38
N GLN A 103 11.40 -19.18 1.04
CA GLN A 103 12.67 -19.13 1.79
C GLN A 103 12.46 -18.67 3.24
N PHE A 104 11.58 -17.69 3.46
CA PHE A 104 11.21 -17.22 4.79
C PHE A 104 10.52 -18.33 5.60
N MET A 105 9.56 -19.05 5.01
CA MET A 105 8.90 -20.18 5.67
C MET A 105 9.89 -21.29 6.04
N ILE A 106 10.79 -21.66 5.13
CA ILE A 106 11.85 -22.64 5.42
C ILE A 106 12.76 -22.15 6.56
N ALA A 107 13.16 -20.87 6.54
CA ALA A 107 13.99 -20.29 7.58
C ALA A 107 13.30 -20.27 8.95
N CYS A 108 11.98 -20.09 9.00
CA CYS A 108 11.19 -20.20 10.23
C CYS A 108 11.12 -21.64 10.74
N ASP A 109 10.87 -22.61 9.86
CA ASP A 109 10.77 -24.03 10.23
C ASP A 109 12.12 -24.63 10.65
N GLU A 110 13.21 -24.19 10.02
CA GLU A 110 14.58 -24.64 10.31
C GLU A 110 15.34 -23.70 11.26
N ALA A 111 14.64 -22.76 11.92
CA ALA A 111 15.26 -21.73 12.74
C ALA A 111 16.14 -22.33 13.85
N LYS A 112 17.44 -22.04 13.79
CA LYS A 112 18.41 -22.43 14.82
C LYS A 112 18.40 -21.45 15.98
N ALA A 113 18.95 -21.89 17.11
CA ALA A 113 19.20 -21.00 18.24
C ALA A 113 20.04 -19.77 17.80
N PRO A 114 19.73 -18.56 18.30
CA PRO A 114 20.50 -17.36 18.00
C PRO A 114 21.98 -17.55 18.33
N ASN A 115 22.86 -17.00 17.50
CA ASN A 115 24.29 -17.07 17.75
C ASN A 115 24.69 -16.20 18.97
N LYS A 116 25.91 -16.40 19.48
CA LYS A 116 26.41 -15.71 20.66
C LYS A 116 26.36 -14.18 20.54
N ALA A 117 26.66 -13.63 19.36
CA ALA A 117 26.62 -12.18 19.13
C ALA A 117 25.21 -11.61 19.26
N LEU A 118 24.19 -12.31 18.76
CA LEU A 118 22.78 -11.91 18.92
C LEU A 118 22.33 -11.99 20.38
N LEU A 119 22.77 -13.01 21.12
CA LEU A 119 22.45 -13.16 22.55
C LEU A 119 23.09 -12.06 23.40
N GLU A 120 24.36 -11.72 23.13
CA GLU A 120 25.07 -10.64 23.79
C GLU A 120 24.43 -9.27 23.49
N ALA A 121 24.07 -9.03 22.22
CA ALA A 121 23.35 -7.81 21.82
C ALA A 121 22.01 -7.68 22.55
N ALA A 122 21.21 -8.76 22.63
CA ALA A 122 19.94 -8.75 23.35
C ALA A 122 20.11 -8.50 24.86
N ALA A 123 21.17 -9.06 25.47
CA ALA A 123 21.50 -8.81 26.86
C ALA A 123 21.88 -7.35 27.12
N PHE A 124 22.64 -6.74 26.20
CA PHE A 124 23.02 -5.32 26.23
C PHE A 124 21.80 -4.39 26.08
N THR A 125 20.83 -4.70 25.20
CA THR A 125 19.56 -3.93 25.12
C THR A 125 18.75 -4.02 26.39
N LYS A 126 18.75 -5.18 27.04
CA LYS A 126 18.00 -5.41 28.28
C LYS A 126 18.65 -4.73 29.50
N SER A 127 19.97 -4.51 29.51
CA SER A 127 20.66 -3.83 30.60
C SER A 127 20.48 -2.30 30.60
N GLY A 128 19.86 -1.73 29.55
CA GLY A 128 19.59 -0.29 29.47
C GLY A 128 20.82 0.58 29.24
N GLU A 129 21.92 -0.01 28.75
CA GLU A 129 23.18 0.70 28.43
C GLU A 129 23.11 1.52 27.12
N PHE A 130 21.92 1.59 26.51
CA PHE A 130 21.62 2.51 25.41
C PHE A 130 21.50 3.94 25.95
N LYS A 131 22.58 4.73 25.79
CA LYS A 131 22.58 6.19 26.00
C LYS A 131 22.27 6.95 24.73
#